data_AF-M0K997-F1
#
_entry.id   AF-M0K997-F1
#
_cell.length_a   1.000
_cell.length_b   1.000
_cell.length_c   1.000
_cell.angle_alpha   90.00
_cell.angle_beta   90.00
_cell.angle_gamma   90.00
#
_symmetry.space_group_name_H-M   'P 1'
#
loop_
_entity.id
_entity.type
_entity.pdbx_description
1 polymer ?
#
loop_
_entity_poly.entity_id
_entity_poly.type
_entity_poly.pdbx_seq_one_letter_code
_entity_poly.pdbx_strand_id
1 'polypeptide(L)'
;MGHTYSLGVAPKEHSGCLSDGTESLEATGLFLAVSRIEGMDTVAIACFDGFDELDAIGPYEVFENAARFGASWDVTLRSARESDIVTASHGLRIEPDGPLADVAPDLLVVAGGGWNDRSEAGVWTETERGDLPDAVAAAHNRGATVAGVCTGGMVLSRAGLLDGRPAVTHGGAIEDLRATDATVVDARVVDDDDVLTCGGVTSGLDLAVHLVEREWGADVAAAVCEEMEYEPHGDIFRGELA
;
A
#
# COMPACT_ATOMS: atom_id res chain seq x y z
N MET A 1 -24.99 46.82 -5.87
CA MET A 1 -25.77 45.89 -5.03
C MET A 1 -24.78 45.18 -4.14
N GLY A 2 -24.63 45.66 -2.90
CA GLY A 2 -23.71 45.11 -1.91
C GLY A 2 -24.47 44.15 -1.00
N HIS A 3 -23.87 43.00 -0.72
CA HIS A 3 -24.32 42.09 0.33
C HIS A 3 -23.23 42.01 1.39
N THR A 4 -23.49 42.68 2.51
CA THR A 4 -22.78 42.56 3.78
C THR A 4 -23.50 41.48 4.58
N TYR A 5 -22.81 40.46 5.06
CA TYR A 5 -23.33 39.56 6.10
C TYR A 5 -22.50 39.74 7.37
N SER A 6 -23.21 40.11 8.44
CA SER A 6 -22.70 40.44 9.76
C SER A 6 -22.47 39.17 10.58
N LEU A 7 -21.27 39.04 11.15
CA LEU A 7 -20.99 38.14 12.27
C LEU A 7 -21.77 38.63 13.50
N GLY A 8 -22.49 37.73 14.16
CA GLY A 8 -23.18 37.98 15.42
C GLY A 8 -22.75 36.95 16.45
N VAL A 9 -21.87 37.35 17.36
CA VAL A 9 -21.58 36.63 18.60
C VAL A 9 -22.17 37.45 19.74
N ALA A 10 -22.92 36.82 20.64
CA ALA A 10 -23.16 37.34 21.98
C ALA A 10 -23.26 36.16 23.00
N PRO A 11 -22.75 36.36 24.23
CA PRO A 11 -22.38 35.27 25.14
C PRO A 11 -23.54 34.86 26.07
N LYS A 12 -23.41 33.68 26.69
CA LYS A 12 -24.16 33.33 27.90
C LYS A 12 -23.20 33.13 29.06
N GLU A 13 -23.33 33.99 30.07
CA GLU A 13 -22.72 33.81 31.38
C GLU A 13 -23.66 33.02 32.29
N HIS A 14 -23.13 32.04 33.01
CA HIS A 14 -23.73 31.56 34.26
C HIS A 14 -22.64 31.38 35.32
N SER A 15 -22.85 32.10 36.41
CA SER A 15 -22.10 32.11 37.67
C SER A 15 -22.37 30.86 38.50
N GLY A 16 -21.34 30.30 39.13
CA GLY A 16 -21.48 29.33 40.23
C GLY A 16 -20.12 28.84 40.73
N CYS A 17 -19.79 29.13 41.99
CA CYS A 17 -18.47 29.01 42.62
C CYS A 17 -18.35 27.73 43.47
N LEU A 18 -17.13 27.16 43.50
CA LEU A 18 -16.48 26.33 44.55
C LEU A 18 -16.99 24.92 44.84
N SER A 19 -16.14 23.91 44.61
CA SER A 19 -15.22 23.40 45.66
C SER A 19 -14.32 22.27 45.14
N ASP A 20 -13.15 22.19 45.77
CA ASP A 20 -12.05 21.24 45.57
C ASP A 20 -12.45 19.75 45.56
N GLY A 21 -11.76 19.00 44.71
CA GLY A 21 -11.82 17.54 44.66
C GLY A 21 -10.84 16.98 43.64
N THR A 22 -9.53 17.20 43.86
CA THR A 22 -8.47 16.49 43.15
C THR A 22 -8.36 15.06 43.70
N GLU A 23 -9.14 14.14 43.14
CA GLU A 23 -8.86 12.70 43.26
C GLU A 23 -8.03 12.28 42.05
N SER A 24 -6.73 12.10 42.31
CA SER A 24 -5.75 11.49 41.43
C SER A 24 -6.09 10.02 41.22
N LEU A 25 -6.62 9.67 40.05
CA LEU A 25 -6.61 8.30 39.56
C LEU A 25 -5.25 8.05 38.90
N GLU A 26 -4.31 7.51 39.66
CA GLU A 26 -3.11 6.89 39.11
C GLU A 26 -3.54 5.62 38.35
N ALA A 27 -3.82 5.79 37.06
CA ALA A 27 -3.90 4.67 36.13
C ALA A 27 -2.49 4.06 36.04
N THR A 28 -2.28 2.96 36.77
CA THR A 28 -1.07 2.14 36.65
C THR A 28 -1.14 1.42 35.31
N GLY A 29 -0.75 2.14 34.25
CA GLY A 29 -0.62 1.59 32.91
C GLY A 29 0.56 0.64 32.87
N LEU A 30 0.28 -0.66 32.99
CA LEU A 30 1.18 -1.71 32.57
C LEU A 30 1.25 -1.66 31.04
N PHE A 31 2.10 -0.80 30.50
CA PHE A 31 2.56 -0.92 29.11
C PHE A 31 3.35 -2.22 29.02
N LEU A 32 2.66 -3.31 28.65
CA LEU A 32 3.33 -4.45 28.06
C LEU A 32 4.02 -3.93 26.82
N ALA A 33 5.33 -3.73 26.90
CA ALA A 33 6.18 -3.59 25.74
C ALA A 33 5.99 -4.87 24.92
N VAL A 34 5.11 -4.82 23.92
CA VAL A 34 5.13 -5.77 22.81
C VAL A 34 6.56 -5.71 22.30
N SER A 35 7.28 -6.82 22.45
CA SER A 35 8.58 -6.96 21.84
C SER A 35 8.42 -6.67 20.37
N ARG A 36 9.05 -5.59 19.87
CA ARG A 36 9.21 -5.35 18.44
C ARG A 36 9.67 -6.68 17.82
N ILE A 37 8.81 -7.30 17.03
CA ILE A 37 9.28 -8.12 15.92
C ILE A 37 10.22 -7.20 15.14
N GLU A 38 11.39 -7.66 14.71
CA GLU A 38 12.29 -6.86 13.87
C GLU A 38 11.44 -6.28 12.72
N GLY A 39 11.12 -4.98 12.82
CA GLY A 39 9.91 -4.45 12.21
C GLY A 39 10.15 -4.12 10.75
N MET A 40 9.17 -4.40 9.89
CA MET A 40 9.07 -3.74 8.60
C MET A 40 8.95 -2.24 8.86
N ASP A 41 10.04 -1.50 8.72
CA ASP A 41 10.10 -0.07 9.01
C ASP A 41 10.12 0.75 7.72
N THR A 42 10.57 0.17 6.61
CA THR A 42 10.71 0.84 5.31
C THR A 42 9.79 0.27 4.25
N VAL A 43 8.97 1.13 3.66
CA VAL A 43 8.01 0.78 2.60
C VAL A 43 8.35 1.57 1.34
N ALA A 44 8.57 0.86 0.23
CA ALA A 44 8.74 1.46 -1.08
C ALA A 44 7.58 1.06 -2.00
N ILE A 45 7.01 2.05 -2.68
CA ILE A 45 6.00 1.84 -3.72
C ILE A 45 6.64 2.19 -5.06
N ALA A 46 6.90 1.17 -5.88
CA ALA A 46 7.49 1.33 -7.20
C ALA A 46 6.46 1.85 -8.21
N CYS A 47 6.81 2.99 -8.81
CA CYS A 47 6.06 3.67 -9.87
C CYS A 47 6.95 3.89 -11.10
N PHE A 48 6.34 4.09 -12.27
CA PHE A 48 7.03 4.22 -13.56
C PHE A 48 6.11 4.89 -14.57
N ASP A 49 6.64 5.47 -15.64
CA ASP A 49 5.76 6.12 -16.63
C ASP A 49 4.71 5.13 -17.15
N GLY A 50 3.45 5.56 -17.15
CA GLY A 50 2.30 4.74 -17.55
C GLY A 50 1.76 3.79 -16.47
N PHE A 51 2.20 3.92 -15.22
CA PHE A 51 1.54 3.23 -14.10
C PHE A 51 0.08 3.72 -13.91
N ASP A 52 -0.82 2.88 -13.42
CA ASP A 52 -2.18 3.30 -13.07
C ASP A 52 -2.18 4.03 -11.72
N GLU A 53 -2.74 5.24 -11.65
CA GLU A 53 -2.56 6.14 -10.50
C GLU A 53 -2.90 5.48 -9.16
N LEU A 54 -4.07 4.84 -9.09
CA LEU A 54 -4.58 4.31 -7.84
C LEU A 54 -3.79 3.09 -7.35
N ASP A 55 -3.06 2.42 -8.24
CA ASP A 55 -2.24 1.26 -7.87
C ASP A 55 -1.06 1.64 -6.97
N ALA A 56 -0.56 2.88 -7.09
CA ALA A 56 0.45 3.42 -6.19
C ALA A 56 -0.16 4.29 -5.09
N ILE A 57 -1.09 5.19 -5.46
CA ILE A 57 -1.62 6.20 -4.54
C ILE A 57 -2.56 5.58 -3.49
N GLY A 58 -3.30 4.52 -3.84
CA GLY A 58 -4.16 3.82 -2.88
C GLY A 58 -3.37 3.23 -1.71
N PRO A 59 -2.39 2.35 -1.96
CA PRO A 59 -1.51 1.85 -0.91
C PRO A 59 -0.76 2.95 -0.16
N TYR A 60 -0.27 3.97 -0.87
CA TYR A 60 0.41 5.11 -0.25
C TYR A 60 -0.46 5.80 0.80
N GLU A 61 -1.72 6.12 0.47
CA GLU A 61 -2.68 6.76 1.39
C GLU A 61 -2.96 5.88 2.63
N VAL A 62 -3.14 4.57 2.43
CA VAL A 62 -3.40 3.62 3.54
C VAL A 62 -2.20 3.55 4.49
N PHE A 63 -0.99 3.46 3.94
CA PHE A 63 0.24 3.32 4.73
C PHE A 63 0.59 4.61 5.48
N GLU A 64 0.42 5.78 4.86
CA GLU A 64 0.59 7.08 5.52
C GLU A 64 -0.42 7.26 6.67
N ASN A 65 -1.68 6.87 6.49
CA ASN A 65 -2.65 6.89 7.59
C ASN A 65 -2.27 5.90 8.70
N ALA A 66 -1.77 4.71 8.37
CA ALA A 66 -1.27 3.77 9.39
C ALA A 66 -0.14 4.37 10.22
N ALA A 67 0.78 5.12 9.59
CA ALA A 67 1.86 5.81 10.29
C ALA A 67 1.34 6.84 11.31
N ARG A 68 0.23 7.53 10.98
CA ARG A 68 -0.44 8.47 11.91
C ARG A 68 -1.08 7.78 13.12
N PHE A 69 -1.41 6.50 12.98
CA PHE A 69 -1.98 5.66 14.05
C PHE A 69 -0.95 4.76 14.75
N GLY A 70 0.35 4.99 14.53
CA GLY A 70 1.42 4.39 15.33
C GLY A 70 2.22 3.28 14.63
N ALA A 71 1.96 3.01 13.35
CA ALA A 71 2.86 2.20 12.54
C ALA A 71 4.20 2.93 12.34
N SER A 72 5.33 2.27 12.59
CA SER A 72 6.65 2.85 12.27
C SER A 72 7.06 2.63 10.82
N TRP A 73 6.16 2.95 9.89
CA TRP A 73 6.43 2.88 8.44
C TRP A 73 6.93 4.21 7.89
N ASP A 74 8.09 4.17 7.25
CA ASP A 74 8.63 5.20 6.37
C ASP A 74 8.26 4.85 4.92
N VAL A 75 7.24 5.53 4.38
CA VAL A 75 6.64 5.21 3.08
C VAL A 75 7.20 6.13 2.02
N THR A 76 7.73 5.56 0.93
CA THR A 76 8.31 6.33 -0.19
C THR A 76 7.76 5.88 -1.53
N LEU A 77 7.54 6.85 -2.42
CA LEU A 77 7.27 6.60 -3.84
C LEU A 77 8.60 6.54 -4.58
N ARG A 78 8.90 5.38 -5.18
CA ARG A 78 10.18 5.12 -5.84
C ARG A 78 9.98 4.94 -7.32
N SER A 79 10.75 5.65 -8.13
CA SER A 79 10.72 5.42 -9.57
C SER A 79 11.48 4.14 -9.93
N ALA A 80 10.99 3.38 -10.91
CA ALA A 80 11.69 2.18 -11.40
C ALA A 80 13.10 2.47 -11.92
N ARG A 81 13.35 3.72 -12.35
CA ARG A 81 14.62 4.25 -12.85
C ARG A 81 14.79 5.70 -12.38
N GLU A 82 16.01 6.23 -12.50
CA GLU A 82 16.26 7.66 -12.24
C GLU A 82 15.29 8.54 -13.04
N SER A 83 14.51 9.37 -12.34
CA SER A 83 13.56 10.30 -12.95
C SER A 83 13.14 11.38 -11.97
N ASP A 84 13.15 12.65 -12.41
CA ASP A 84 12.63 13.76 -11.62
C ASP A 84 11.09 13.72 -11.50
N ILE A 85 10.43 13.19 -12.54
CA ILE A 85 8.96 13.14 -12.63
C ILE A 85 8.55 11.82 -13.26
N VAL A 86 7.52 11.17 -12.71
CA VAL A 86 6.83 10.04 -13.33
C VAL A 86 5.42 10.48 -13.74
N THR A 87 5.00 10.11 -14.95
CA THR A 87 3.63 10.40 -15.44
C THR A 87 2.80 9.13 -15.49
N ALA A 88 1.72 9.07 -14.71
CA ALA A 88 0.76 7.98 -14.68
C ALA A 88 -0.14 7.95 -15.93
N SER A 89 -0.92 6.88 -16.10
CA SER A 89 -1.68 6.57 -17.32
C SER A 89 -2.77 7.60 -17.68
N HIS A 90 -3.40 8.26 -16.71
CA HIS A 90 -4.35 9.37 -16.92
C HIS A 90 -3.71 10.76 -16.78
N GLY A 91 -2.38 10.84 -16.67
CA GLY A 91 -1.62 12.09 -16.70
C GLY A 91 -1.35 12.73 -15.33
N LEU A 92 -1.62 12.04 -14.22
CA LEU A 92 -1.10 12.45 -12.92
C LEU A 92 0.44 12.46 -12.98
N ARG A 93 1.05 13.51 -12.45
CA ARG A 93 2.50 13.67 -12.40
C ARG A 93 2.94 13.70 -10.95
N ILE A 94 3.89 12.85 -10.61
CA ILE A 94 4.49 12.76 -9.27
C ILE A 94 5.99 13.01 -9.35
N GLU A 95 6.53 13.64 -8.33
CA GLU A 95 7.98 13.70 -8.07
C GLU A 95 8.29 12.54 -7.12
N PRO A 96 8.97 11.46 -7.58
CA PRO A 96 9.32 10.34 -6.70
C PRO A 96 10.43 10.75 -5.72
N ASP A 97 10.53 10.05 -4.59
CA ASP A 97 11.56 10.26 -3.55
C ASP A 97 12.98 9.83 -4.00
N GLY A 98 13.10 9.31 -5.23
CA GLY A 98 14.32 8.77 -5.84
C GLY A 98 14.09 7.41 -6.50
N PRO A 99 15.11 6.85 -7.17
CA PRO A 99 15.00 5.54 -7.80
C PRO A 99 14.91 4.41 -6.78
N LEU A 100 14.21 3.33 -7.12
CA LEU A 100 14.09 2.12 -6.29
C LEU A 100 15.46 1.51 -5.95
N ALA A 101 16.45 1.66 -6.83
CA ALA A 101 17.81 1.15 -6.65
C ALA A 101 18.55 1.76 -5.45
N ASP A 102 18.11 2.91 -4.94
CA ASP A 102 18.77 3.62 -3.84
C ASP A 102 18.30 3.15 -2.45
N VAL A 103 17.31 2.26 -2.39
CA VAL A 103 16.74 1.77 -1.13
C VAL A 103 16.70 0.24 -1.06
N ALA A 104 16.72 -0.26 0.18
CA ALA A 104 16.46 -1.65 0.50
C ALA A 104 15.22 -1.70 1.41
N PRO A 105 14.01 -1.72 0.83
CA PRO A 105 12.78 -1.69 1.61
C PRO A 105 12.52 -3.04 2.27
N ASP A 106 11.83 -3.03 3.42
CA ASP A 106 11.29 -4.23 4.05
C ASP A 106 9.99 -4.67 3.34
N LEU A 107 9.24 -3.71 2.78
CA LEU A 107 8.07 -3.92 1.95
C LEU A 107 8.21 -3.19 0.61
N LEU A 108 8.13 -3.92 -0.49
CA LEU A 108 8.07 -3.36 -1.85
C LEU A 108 6.70 -3.61 -2.48
N VAL A 109 5.96 -2.55 -2.77
CA VAL A 109 4.71 -2.62 -3.56
C VAL A 109 4.99 -2.19 -4.99
N VAL A 110 4.58 -2.97 -5.98
CA VAL A 110 4.74 -2.67 -7.41
C VAL A 110 3.40 -2.31 -8.02
N ALA A 111 3.27 -1.08 -8.51
CA ALA A 111 2.07 -0.61 -9.20
C ALA A 111 1.85 -1.35 -10.54
N GLY A 112 0.61 -1.39 -11.00
CA GLY A 112 0.22 -1.88 -12.33
C GLY A 112 0.18 -0.77 -13.38
N GLY A 113 -0.59 -1.01 -14.46
CA GLY A 113 -0.77 -0.11 -15.61
C GLY A 113 -0.15 -0.61 -16.91
N GLY A 114 -0.78 -0.33 -18.05
CA GLY A 114 -0.21 -0.52 -19.40
C GLY A 114 0.06 -1.96 -19.86
N TRP A 115 -0.46 -2.99 -19.18
CA TRP A 115 -0.29 -4.39 -19.60
C TRP A 115 -1.21 -4.80 -20.75
N ASN A 116 -2.52 -4.50 -20.62
CA ASN A 116 -3.56 -5.05 -21.49
C ASN A 116 -3.51 -4.50 -22.91
N ASP A 117 -3.13 -3.23 -23.05
CA ASP A 117 -2.95 -2.53 -24.31
C ASP A 117 -1.51 -2.59 -24.82
N ARG A 118 -0.61 -3.26 -24.08
CA ARG A 118 0.82 -3.40 -24.40
C ARG A 118 1.47 -2.03 -24.60
N SER A 119 1.13 -1.08 -23.73
CA SER A 119 1.54 0.32 -23.83
C SER A 119 3.08 0.48 -23.88
N GLU A 120 3.52 1.50 -24.61
CA GLU A 120 4.93 1.94 -24.69
C GLU A 120 5.47 2.49 -23.35
N ALA A 121 4.56 2.73 -22.40
CA ALA A 121 4.84 3.12 -21.02
C ALA A 121 3.90 2.35 -20.09
N GLY A 122 4.44 1.61 -19.12
CA GLY A 122 3.69 0.78 -18.19
C GLY A 122 4.33 -0.58 -17.98
N VAL A 123 3.63 -1.48 -17.29
CA VAL A 123 4.13 -2.80 -16.89
C VAL A 123 4.66 -3.60 -18.08
N TRP A 124 3.96 -3.62 -19.22
CA TRP A 124 4.43 -4.38 -20.40
C TRP A 124 5.85 -3.97 -20.80
N THR A 125 6.07 -2.66 -20.96
CA THR A 125 7.38 -2.12 -21.32
C THR A 125 8.43 -2.36 -20.23
N GLU A 126 8.07 -2.21 -18.95
CA GLU A 126 8.99 -2.48 -17.84
C GLU A 126 9.40 -3.96 -17.76
N THR A 127 8.49 -4.89 -18.04
CA THR A 127 8.79 -6.34 -18.08
C THR A 127 9.66 -6.75 -19.27
N GLU A 128 9.49 -6.09 -20.43
CA GLU A 128 10.31 -6.32 -21.61
C GLU A 128 11.74 -5.77 -21.43
N ARG A 129 11.89 -4.64 -20.70
CA ARG A 129 13.19 -4.06 -20.36
C ARG A 129 13.96 -4.94 -19.38
N GLY A 130 13.30 -5.45 -18.34
CA GLY A 130 13.88 -6.35 -17.35
C GLY A 130 14.43 -5.67 -16.09
N ASP A 131 14.76 -4.38 -16.14
CA ASP A 131 15.37 -3.67 -15.00
C ASP A 131 14.48 -3.69 -13.74
N LEU A 132 13.16 -3.46 -13.88
CA LEU A 132 12.23 -3.48 -12.75
C LEU A 132 11.99 -4.90 -12.21
N PRO A 133 11.70 -5.94 -13.02
CA PRO A 133 11.69 -7.32 -12.54
C PRO A 133 12.97 -7.73 -11.81
N ASP A 134 14.15 -7.37 -12.33
CA ASP A 134 15.43 -7.69 -11.70
C ASP A 134 15.60 -6.99 -10.34
N ALA A 135 15.17 -5.72 -10.24
CA ALA A 135 15.16 -4.98 -8.97
C ALA A 135 14.20 -5.59 -7.94
N VAL A 136 13.01 -6.03 -8.37
CA VAL A 136 12.03 -6.73 -7.53
C VAL A 136 12.59 -8.06 -7.02
N ALA A 137 13.15 -8.88 -7.91
CA ALA A 137 13.82 -10.12 -7.52
C ALA A 137 14.98 -9.86 -6.55
N ALA A 138 15.76 -8.81 -6.78
CA ALA A 138 16.86 -8.45 -5.89
C ALA A 138 16.38 -7.99 -4.50
N ALA A 139 15.25 -7.27 -4.42
CA ALA A 139 14.66 -6.87 -3.14
C ALA A 139 14.16 -8.08 -2.34
N HIS A 140 13.40 -8.97 -3.01
CA HIS A 140 12.92 -10.21 -2.40
C HIS A 140 14.07 -11.10 -1.90
N ASN A 141 15.13 -11.27 -2.70
CA ASN A 141 16.34 -12.02 -2.29
C ASN A 141 17.06 -11.43 -1.07
N ARG A 142 16.84 -10.15 -0.73
CA ARG A 142 17.37 -9.52 0.49
C ARG A 142 16.46 -9.71 1.71
N GLY A 143 15.28 -10.32 1.53
CA GLY A 143 14.30 -10.58 2.58
C GLY A 143 13.12 -9.62 2.60
N ALA A 144 12.96 -8.77 1.58
CA ALA A 144 11.79 -7.90 1.49
C ALA A 144 10.53 -8.70 1.20
N THR A 145 9.43 -8.38 1.89
CA THR A 145 8.09 -8.75 1.40
C THR A 145 7.82 -7.97 0.13
N VAL A 146 7.32 -8.62 -0.92
CA VAL A 146 6.98 -7.91 -2.17
C VAL A 146 5.51 -8.10 -2.52
N ALA A 147 4.87 -7.06 -3.05
CA ALA A 147 3.47 -7.10 -3.41
C ALA A 147 3.23 -6.51 -4.80
N GLY A 148 2.38 -7.15 -5.61
CA GLY A 148 1.97 -6.64 -6.92
C GLY A 148 0.52 -6.19 -6.92
N VAL A 149 0.26 -4.93 -7.23
CA VAL A 149 -1.11 -4.40 -7.38
C VAL A 149 -1.53 -4.47 -8.84
N CYS A 150 -2.75 -4.95 -9.12
CA CYS A 150 -3.29 -4.98 -10.48
C CYS A 150 -2.33 -5.75 -11.41
N THR A 151 -1.89 -5.15 -12.51
CA THR A 151 -0.93 -5.78 -13.44
C THR A 151 0.51 -5.76 -12.92
N GLY A 152 0.80 -5.14 -11.77
CA GLY A 152 2.08 -5.25 -11.07
C GLY A 152 2.41 -6.70 -10.70
N GLY A 153 1.41 -7.56 -10.53
CA GLY A 153 1.60 -9.01 -10.42
C GLY A 153 2.34 -9.64 -11.62
N MET A 154 2.24 -9.05 -12.82
CA MET A 154 3.00 -9.53 -13.99
C MET A 154 4.48 -9.16 -13.92
N VAL A 155 4.86 -8.09 -13.20
CA VAL A 155 6.27 -7.80 -12.87
C VAL A 155 6.81 -8.87 -11.94
N LEU A 156 6.07 -9.23 -10.88
CA LEU A 156 6.45 -10.29 -9.94
C LEU A 156 6.56 -11.65 -10.65
N SER A 157 5.64 -11.96 -11.57
CA SER A 157 5.72 -13.14 -12.44
C SER A 157 7.01 -13.13 -13.26
N ARG A 158 7.34 -11.99 -13.89
CA ARG A 158 8.57 -11.83 -14.68
C ARG A 158 9.84 -11.93 -13.83
N ALA A 159 9.77 -11.53 -12.57
CA ALA A 159 10.84 -11.66 -11.58
C ALA A 159 11.03 -13.11 -11.08
N GLY A 160 10.19 -14.06 -11.52
CA GLY A 160 10.23 -15.47 -11.11
C GLY A 160 9.67 -15.72 -9.71
N LEU A 161 8.97 -14.74 -9.13
CA LEU A 161 8.50 -14.80 -7.74
C LEU A 161 7.13 -15.46 -7.59
N LEU A 162 6.46 -15.81 -8.70
CA LEU A 162 5.14 -16.45 -8.67
C LEU A 162 5.17 -17.92 -9.13
N ASP A 163 6.33 -18.46 -9.49
CA ASP A 163 6.45 -19.83 -9.98
C ASP A 163 6.01 -20.84 -8.91
N GLY A 164 4.93 -21.59 -9.19
CA GLY A 164 4.34 -22.55 -8.27
C GLY A 164 3.58 -21.94 -7.08
N ARG A 165 3.44 -20.61 -7.01
CA ARG A 165 2.80 -19.90 -5.89
C ARG A 165 1.38 -19.44 -6.25
N PRO A 166 0.45 -19.38 -5.29
CA PRO A 166 -0.87 -18.82 -5.52
C PRO A 166 -0.76 -17.33 -5.86
N ALA A 167 -1.50 -16.87 -6.86
CA ALA A 167 -1.49 -15.46 -7.26
C ALA A 167 -2.80 -15.02 -7.92
N VAL A 168 -3.03 -13.71 -7.93
CA VAL A 168 -4.05 -13.04 -8.73
C VAL A 168 -3.45 -11.81 -9.42
N THR A 169 -4.11 -11.28 -10.44
CA THR A 169 -3.75 -10.01 -11.08
C THR A 169 -5.02 -9.31 -11.57
N HIS A 170 -4.88 -8.18 -12.28
CA HIS A 170 -5.99 -7.53 -12.95
C HIS A 170 -6.75 -8.51 -13.88
N GLY A 171 -8.08 -8.45 -13.89
CA GLY A 171 -8.89 -9.39 -14.67
C GLY A 171 -8.56 -9.41 -16.17
N GLY A 172 -8.18 -8.27 -16.74
CA GLY A 172 -7.71 -8.17 -18.13
C GLY A 172 -6.38 -8.89 -18.43
N ALA A 173 -5.57 -9.20 -17.41
CA ALA A 173 -4.29 -9.88 -17.51
C ALA A 173 -4.33 -11.33 -16.99
N ILE A 174 -5.49 -11.81 -16.51
CA ILE A 174 -5.58 -13.09 -15.80
C ILE A 174 -5.23 -14.29 -16.69
N GLU A 175 -5.55 -14.25 -17.98
CA GLU A 175 -5.20 -15.33 -18.91
C GLU A 175 -3.69 -15.35 -19.21
N ASP A 176 -3.02 -14.19 -19.21
CA ASP A 176 -1.58 -14.12 -19.35
C ASP A 176 -0.89 -14.68 -18.09
N LEU A 177 -1.43 -14.39 -16.89
CA LEU A 177 -0.94 -15.00 -15.65
C LEU A 177 -1.12 -16.51 -15.64
N ARG A 178 -2.26 -17.03 -16.13
CA ARG A 178 -2.49 -18.48 -16.28
C ARG A 178 -1.53 -19.16 -17.27
N ALA A 179 -0.92 -18.39 -18.16
CA ALA A 179 0.08 -18.89 -19.10
C ALA A 179 1.50 -18.98 -18.50
N THR A 180 1.69 -18.52 -17.26
CA THR A 180 2.93 -18.68 -16.49
C THR A 180 2.82 -19.85 -15.52
N ASP A 181 3.85 -20.07 -14.69
CA ASP A 181 3.85 -21.14 -13.68
C ASP A 181 3.11 -20.76 -12.38
N ALA A 182 2.41 -19.62 -12.35
CA ALA A 182 1.63 -19.18 -11.21
C ALA A 182 0.35 -20.01 -11.03
N THR A 183 -0.01 -20.31 -9.78
CA THR A 183 -1.30 -20.93 -9.44
C THR A 183 -2.35 -19.84 -9.31
N VAL A 184 -3.13 -19.60 -10.37
CA VAL A 184 -4.14 -18.53 -10.35
C VAL A 184 -5.29 -18.86 -9.39
N VAL A 185 -5.52 -17.97 -8.43
CA VAL A 185 -6.60 -18.04 -7.44
C VAL A 185 -7.61 -16.91 -7.69
N ASP A 186 -8.90 -17.22 -7.58
CA ASP A 186 -9.97 -16.22 -7.60
C ASP A 186 -10.14 -15.64 -6.20
N ALA A 187 -9.40 -14.58 -5.92
CA ALA A 187 -9.45 -13.82 -4.67
C ALA A 187 -9.16 -12.35 -4.96
N ARG A 188 -9.59 -11.46 -4.07
CA ARG A 188 -9.28 -10.04 -4.22
C ARG A 188 -7.82 -9.75 -3.89
N VAL A 189 -7.34 -10.40 -2.83
CA VAL A 189 -5.95 -10.39 -2.37
C VAL A 189 -5.52 -11.83 -2.18
N VAL A 190 -4.31 -12.13 -2.64
CA VAL A 190 -3.62 -13.40 -2.39
C VAL A 190 -2.37 -13.08 -1.59
N ASP A 191 -2.33 -13.59 -0.36
CA ASP A 191 -1.18 -13.52 0.55
C ASP A 191 -0.53 -14.90 0.62
N ASP A 192 0.69 -14.98 0.10
CA ASP A 192 1.56 -16.15 0.21
C ASP A 192 2.80 -15.78 1.03
N ASP A 193 2.61 -15.21 2.22
CA ASP A 193 3.66 -14.83 3.17
C ASP A 193 4.57 -13.68 2.66
N ASP A 194 5.69 -14.00 2.03
CA ASP A 194 6.71 -13.03 1.57
C ASP A 194 6.42 -12.42 0.20
N VAL A 195 5.39 -12.90 -0.50
CA VAL A 195 4.93 -12.33 -1.76
C VAL A 195 3.41 -12.28 -1.80
N LEU A 196 2.87 -11.11 -2.11
CA LEU A 196 1.44 -10.88 -2.22
C LEU A 196 1.06 -10.37 -3.61
N THR A 197 -0.16 -10.66 -4.02
CA THR A 197 -0.73 -10.06 -5.23
C THR A 197 -2.18 -9.68 -4.98
N CYS A 198 -2.67 -8.65 -5.67
CA CYS A 198 -4.09 -8.31 -5.63
C CYS A 198 -4.65 -8.04 -7.03
N GLY A 199 -5.97 -8.08 -7.11
CA GLY A 199 -6.72 -7.82 -8.33
C GLY A 199 -6.61 -6.38 -8.83
N GLY A 200 -7.55 -5.98 -9.69
CA GLY A 200 -7.50 -4.69 -10.35
C GLY A 200 -7.67 -3.49 -9.42
N VAL A 201 -6.91 -2.44 -9.71
CA VAL A 201 -7.11 -1.03 -9.32
C VAL A 201 -7.41 -0.81 -7.84
N THR A 202 -8.68 -0.86 -7.45
CA THR A 202 -9.09 -0.62 -6.06
C THR A 202 -8.67 -1.72 -5.09
N SER A 203 -8.31 -2.91 -5.61
CA SER A 203 -7.83 -4.02 -4.78
C SER A 203 -6.53 -3.69 -4.05
N GLY A 204 -5.78 -2.68 -4.52
CA GLY A 204 -4.60 -2.16 -3.83
C GLY A 204 -4.91 -1.55 -2.45
N LEU A 205 -6.12 -1.00 -2.25
CA LEU A 205 -6.55 -0.50 -0.94
C LEU A 205 -6.75 -1.66 0.05
N ASP A 206 -7.43 -2.72 -0.37
CA ASP A 206 -7.67 -3.88 0.49
C ASP A 206 -6.37 -4.64 0.78
N LEU A 207 -5.48 -4.76 -0.20
CA LEU A 207 -4.12 -5.29 0.01
C LEU A 207 -3.38 -4.48 1.09
N ALA A 208 -3.41 -3.15 0.98
CA ALA A 208 -2.71 -2.28 1.90
C ALA A 208 -3.31 -2.36 3.32
N VAL A 209 -4.64 -2.39 3.45
CA VAL A 209 -5.30 -2.56 4.76
C VAL A 209 -4.96 -3.92 5.37
N HIS A 210 -4.96 -4.99 4.57
CA HIS A 210 -4.56 -6.32 5.02
C HIS A 210 -3.10 -6.33 5.50
N LEU A 211 -2.18 -5.66 4.79
CA LEU A 211 -0.78 -5.52 5.24
C LEU A 211 -0.66 -4.72 6.54
N VAL A 212 -1.43 -3.65 6.71
CA VAL A 212 -1.48 -2.91 7.98
C VAL A 212 -1.97 -3.81 9.11
N GLU A 213 -3.05 -4.57 8.90
CA GLU A 213 -3.57 -5.50 9.90
C GLU A 213 -2.53 -6.59 10.24
N ARG A 214 -1.85 -7.12 9.23
CA ARG A 214 -0.85 -8.19 9.38
C ARG A 214 0.34 -7.74 10.23
N GLU A 215 0.86 -6.54 9.97
CA GLU A 215 2.10 -6.06 10.62
C GLU A 215 1.85 -5.25 11.90
N TRP A 216 0.73 -4.53 11.98
CA TRP A 216 0.44 -3.57 13.06
C TRP A 216 -0.82 -3.90 13.86
N GLY A 217 -1.53 -4.96 13.47
CA GLY A 217 -2.71 -5.46 14.17
C GLY A 217 -4.02 -4.78 13.76
N ALA A 218 -5.12 -5.42 14.12
CA ALA A 218 -6.48 -5.03 13.74
C ALA A 218 -6.88 -3.64 14.23
N ASP A 219 -6.36 -3.17 15.37
CA ASP A 219 -6.70 -1.86 15.92
C ASP A 219 -6.18 -0.71 15.02
N VAL A 220 -4.95 -0.84 14.49
CA VAL A 220 -4.38 0.16 13.56
C VAL A 220 -5.12 0.12 12.23
N ALA A 221 -5.38 -1.07 11.69
CA ALA A 221 -6.13 -1.22 10.45
C ALA A 221 -7.55 -0.65 10.55
N ALA A 222 -8.25 -0.87 11.67
CA ALA A 222 -9.57 -0.30 11.91
C ALA A 222 -9.54 1.23 11.98
N ALA A 223 -8.55 1.82 12.64
CA ALA A 223 -8.39 3.28 12.70
C ALA A 223 -8.13 3.89 11.32
N VAL A 224 -7.32 3.23 10.48
CA VAL A 224 -7.09 3.66 9.09
C VAL A 224 -8.39 3.61 8.28
N CYS A 225 -9.14 2.52 8.36
CA CYS A 225 -10.44 2.39 7.70
C CYS A 225 -11.44 3.47 8.17
N GLU A 226 -11.48 3.78 9.46
CA GLU A 226 -12.34 4.84 10.01
C GLU A 226 -11.95 6.23 9.48
N GLU A 227 -10.66 6.58 9.51
CA GLU A 227 -10.16 7.87 8.99
C GLU A 227 -10.43 8.04 7.49
N MET A 228 -10.27 6.97 6.72
CA MET A 228 -10.50 6.98 5.27
C MET A 228 -11.97 6.81 4.87
N GLU A 229 -12.87 6.59 5.84
CA GLU A 229 -14.26 6.17 5.61
C GLU A 229 -14.36 4.99 4.62
N TYR A 230 -13.43 4.04 4.75
CA TYR A 230 -13.24 2.93 3.83
C TYR A 230 -13.64 1.59 4.44
N GLU A 231 -14.46 0.84 3.71
CA GLU A 231 -14.84 -0.53 4.06
C GLU A 231 -14.12 -1.51 3.11
N PRO A 232 -13.11 -2.27 3.60
CA PRO A 232 -12.50 -3.35 2.83
C PRO A 232 -13.54 -4.40 2.45
N HIS A 233 -13.38 -5.00 1.27
CA HIS A 233 -14.31 -5.98 0.74
C HIS A 233 -13.58 -7.09 -0.02
N GLY A 234 -14.30 -8.17 -0.33
CA GLY A 234 -13.76 -9.30 -1.08
C GLY A 234 -12.90 -10.26 -0.24
N ASP A 235 -12.56 -11.39 -0.85
CA ASP A 235 -11.88 -12.48 -0.14
C ASP A 235 -10.35 -12.29 -0.16
N ILE A 236 -9.73 -12.54 0.99
CA ILE A 236 -8.28 -12.68 1.14
C ILE A 236 -7.96 -14.17 1.16
N PHE A 237 -7.29 -14.64 0.12
CA PHE A 237 -6.72 -15.99 0.11
C PHE A 237 -5.39 -15.97 0.87
N ARG A 238 -5.21 -16.92 1.79
CA ARG A 238 -3.92 -17.17 2.45
C ARG A 238 -3.48 -18.59 2.13
N GLY A 239 -2.29 -18.75 1.57
CA GLY A 239 -1.70 -20.08 1.39
C GLY A 239 -1.56 -20.76 2.75
N GLU A 240 -2.17 -21.94 2.96
CA GLU A 240 -1.87 -22.71 4.16
C GLU A 240 -0.43 -23.22 4.06
N LEU A 241 0.42 -22.84 5.02
CA LEU A 241 1.71 -23.49 5.25
C LEU A 241 1.47 -25.01 5.40
N ALA A 242 1.90 -25.76 4.39
CA ALA A 242 1.91 -27.23 4.44
C ALA A 242 3.03 -27.75 5.35
#